data_AF-A0A925L3K1-F1
#
_entry.id   AF-A0A925L3K1-F1
#
_cell.length_a   1.000
_cell.length_b   1.000
_cell.length_c   1.000
_cell.angle_alpha   90.00
_cell.angle_beta   90.00
_cell.angle_gamma   90.00
#
_symmetry.space_group_name_H-M   'P 1'
#
loop_
_entity.id
_entity.type
_entity.pdbx_description
1 polymer ?
#
loop_
_entity_poly.entity_id
_entity_poly.type
_entity_poly.pdbx_seq_one_letter_code
_entity_poly.pdbx_strand_id
1 'polypeptide(L)'
;MNLLDLMTTGEDLREKALDRLDGIIALYASDDEDVQDEALARAITLCGKEWGGYKPGLEELAKRKEDADALVDALRLREEADDPGSMIRTARTRRALAGKLDGERAAIVARYGSLDAATQPSPIECMFVDVAAHLAGHEDDSDPWSPLAGWSVPWHDIPPELAAAVTHACPLPTNVADARAEALTWDERKRERDVLTDGPGAAALPTACAARHRLVADLWARGLPVRDAAELEARLEYWTSRGGDDGAGYTVLAADLRRLSGGFVTVGEGTKDKARRLKAENPDWSLARIGKELGITRQAVHKHLRR
;
A
#
# COMPACT_ATOMS: atom_id res chain seq x y z
N MET A 1 -44.97 40.34 31.52
CA MET A 1 -43.77 39.55 31.17
C MET A 1 -43.06 40.26 30.06
N ASN A 2 -41.76 40.53 30.22
CA ASN A 2 -40.97 41.30 29.28
C ASN A 2 -40.45 40.35 28.18
N LEU A 3 -40.51 40.77 26.91
CA LEU A 3 -40.17 39.91 25.76
C LEU A 3 -38.68 39.51 25.77
N LEU A 4 -37.83 40.39 26.31
CA LEU A 4 -36.40 40.17 26.49
C LEU A 4 -36.08 39.09 27.52
N ASP A 5 -36.84 39.00 28.62
CA ASP A 5 -36.66 37.96 29.65
C ASP A 5 -37.03 36.56 29.12
N LEU A 6 -37.97 36.50 28.16
CA LEU A 6 -38.40 35.26 27.51
C LEU A 6 -37.40 34.79 26.43
N MET A 7 -36.70 35.74 25.80
CA MET A 7 -35.66 35.46 24.82
C MET A 7 -34.36 34.97 25.48
N THR A 8 -33.92 35.61 26.57
CA THR A 8 -32.75 35.18 27.34
C THR A 8 -32.95 33.81 27.98
N THR A 9 -34.14 33.51 28.52
CA THR A 9 -34.45 32.16 29.01
C THR A 9 -34.51 31.12 27.88
N GLY A 10 -34.90 31.50 26.67
CA GLY A 10 -34.91 30.60 25.51
C GLY A 10 -33.51 30.25 25.00
N GLU A 11 -32.59 31.22 24.94
CA GLU A 11 -31.20 31.01 24.56
C GLU A 11 -30.45 30.13 25.59
N ASP A 12 -30.62 30.41 26.88
CA ASP A 12 -30.02 29.61 27.97
C ASP A 12 -30.47 28.14 27.96
N LEU A 13 -31.73 27.86 27.59
CA LEU A 13 -32.25 26.49 27.49
C LEU A 13 -31.66 25.77 26.28
N ARG A 14 -31.49 26.46 25.16
CA ARG A 14 -30.90 25.92 23.94
C ARG A 14 -29.42 25.58 24.12
N GLU A 15 -28.66 26.43 24.81
CA GLU A 15 -27.25 26.15 25.14
C GLU A 15 -27.13 24.89 26.02
N LYS A 16 -27.95 24.77 27.06
CA LYS A 16 -27.98 23.57 27.92
C LYS A 16 -28.36 22.31 27.15
N ALA A 17 -29.26 22.42 26.17
CA ALA A 17 -29.61 21.31 25.31
C ALA A 17 -28.43 20.87 24.43
N LEU A 18 -27.65 21.82 23.89
CA LEU A 18 -26.43 21.53 23.13
C LEU A 18 -25.33 20.91 24.01
N ASP A 19 -25.14 21.36 25.24
CA ASP A 19 -24.20 20.74 26.19
C ASP A 19 -24.58 19.29 26.49
N ARG A 20 -25.88 19.05 26.70
CA ARG A 20 -26.40 17.70 26.92
C ARG A 20 -26.21 16.82 25.69
N LEU A 21 -26.45 17.36 24.49
CA LEU A 21 -26.25 16.64 23.23
C LEU A 21 -24.78 16.28 23.03
N ASP A 22 -23.86 17.21 23.28
CA ASP A 22 -22.41 16.98 23.19
C ASP A 22 -21.96 15.88 24.17
N GLY A 23 -22.47 15.90 25.41
CA GLY A 23 -22.24 14.85 26.39
C GLY A 23 -22.79 13.48 25.97
N ILE A 24 -23.92 13.42 25.28
CA ILE A 24 -24.46 12.16 24.73
C ILE A 24 -23.59 11.65 23.58
N ILE A 25 -23.17 12.53 22.66
CA ILE A 25 -22.33 12.14 21.51
C ILE A 25 -20.96 11.65 21.97
N ALA A 26 -20.40 12.20 23.05
CA ALA A 26 -19.17 11.68 23.63
C ALA A 26 -19.26 10.18 23.98
N LEU A 27 -20.45 9.67 24.32
CA LEU A 27 -20.69 8.26 24.62
C LEU A 27 -20.65 7.36 23.37
N TYR A 28 -20.67 7.91 22.15
CA TYR A 28 -20.50 7.11 20.93
C TYR A 28 -19.10 6.47 20.86
N ALA A 29 -18.12 7.06 21.57
CA ALA A 29 -16.77 6.52 21.72
C ALA A 29 -16.66 5.43 22.81
N SER A 30 -17.74 5.09 23.52
CA SER A 30 -17.73 4.05 24.57
C SER A 30 -17.30 2.69 24.03
N ASP A 31 -16.63 1.89 24.88
CA ASP A 31 -16.28 0.50 24.56
C ASP A 31 -17.49 -0.45 24.67
N ASP A 32 -18.56 -0.02 25.31
CA ASP A 32 -19.81 -0.78 25.45
C ASP A 32 -20.77 -0.44 24.30
N GLU A 33 -21.15 -1.45 23.52
CA GLU A 33 -22.07 -1.31 22.38
C GLU A 33 -23.49 -0.92 22.81
N ASP A 34 -23.97 -1.41 23.96
CA ASP A 34 -25.29 -1.09 24.48
C ASP A 34 -25.35 0.40 24.88
N VAL A 35 -24.27 0.91 25.46
CA VAL A 35 -24.13 2.35 25.80
C VAL A 35 -24.14 3.22 24.56
N GLN A 36 -23.51 2.78 23.46
CA GLN A 36 -23.52 3.49 22.18
C GLN A 36 -24.93 3.56 21.59
N ASP A 37 -25.64 2.43 21.55
CA ASP A 37 -26.99 2.35 20.98
C ASP A 37 -28.00 3.14 21.83
N GLU A 38 -27.88 3.09 23.16
CA GLU A 38 -28.69 3.92 24.06
C GLU A 38 -28.37 5.42 23.89
N ALA A 39 -27.10 5.78 23.71
CA ALA A 39 -26.70 7.16 23.42
C ALA A 39 -27.33 7.65 22.11
N LEU A 40 -27.32 6.85 21.05
CA LEU A 40 -27.93 7.22 19.76
C LEU A 40 -29.44 7.45 19.91
N ALA A 41 -30.14 6.53 20.58
CA ALA A 41 -31.58 6.68 20.82
C ALA A 41 -31.90 7.94 21.65
N ARG A 42 -31.07 8.25 22.66
CA ARG A 42 -31.19 9.48 23.48
C ARG A 42 -30.92 10.74 22.67
N ALA A 43 -29.91 10.73 21.80
CA ALA A 43 -29.58 11.86 20.93
C ALA A 43 -30.72 12.13 19.93
N ILE A 44 -31.24 11.10 19.25
CA ILE A 44 -32.38 11.22 18.34
C ILE A 44 -33.60 11.79 19.07
N THR A 45 -33.88 11.31 20.28
CA THR A 45 -35.01 11.78 21.09
C THR A 45 -34.85 13.23 21.53
N LEU A 46 -33.65 13.61 22.00
CA LEU A 46 -33.35 14.99 22.40
C LEU A 46 -33.46 15.92 21.19
N CYS A 47 -32.85 15.55 20.07
CA CYS A 47 -32.86 16.38 18.88
C CYS A 47 -34.24 16.54 18.25
N GLY A 48 -35.05 15.48 18.27
CA GLY A 48 -36.45 15.53 17.85
C GLY A 48 -37.29 16.50 18.67
N LYS A 49 -37.02 16.63 19.97
CA LYS A 49 -37.74 17.54 20.87
C LYS A 49 -37.33 19.00 20.70
N GLU A 50 -36.03 19.27 20.62
CA GLU A 50 -35.49 20.63 20.67
C GLU A 50 -35.34 21.27 19.27
N TRP A 51 -34.99 20.49 18.25
CA TRP A 51 -34.72 20.98 16.88
C TRP A 51 -35.61 20.37 15.80
N GLY A 52 -36.62 19.57 16.19
CA GLY A 52 -37.57 18.96 15.25
C GLY A 52 -37.00 17.81 14.41
N GLY A 53 -35.80 17.34 14.71
CA GLY A 53 -35.15 16.22 14.04
C GLY A 53 -33.69 16.04 14.42
N TYR A 54 -33.16 14.84 14.17
CA TYR A 54 -31.77 14.51 14.50
C TYR A 54 -30.75 15.38 13.74
N LYS A 55 -30.91 15.48 12.41
CA LYS A 55 -30.03 16.27 11.54
C LYS A 55 -29.96 17.76 11.93
N PRO A 56 -31.07 18.50 12.09
CA PRO A 56 -31.02 19.88 12.56
C PRO A 56 -30.31 20.07 13.90
N GLY A 57 -30.49 19.14 14.85
CA GLY A 57 -29.81 19.21 16.15
C GLY A 57 -28.29 19.04 16.04
N LEU A 58 -27.83 18.12 15.19
CA LEU A 58 -26.41 17.92 14.95
C LEU A 58 -25.77 19.05 14.13
N GLU A 59 -26.49 19.61 13.15
CA GLU A 59 -26.04 20.80 12.41
C GLU A 59 -25.83 21.99 13.35
N GLU A 60 -26.68 22.15 14.36
CA GLU A 60 -26.55 23.22 15.34
C GLU A 60 -25.35 23.00 16.27
N LEU A 61 -25.13 21.77 16.72
CA LEU A 61 -23.93 21.44 17.48
C LEU A 61 -22.65 21.59 16.64
N ALA A 62 -22.70 21.24 15.35
CA ALA A 62 -21.58 21.41 14.43
C ALA A 62 -21.19 22.89 14.29
N LYS A 63 -22.17 23.79 14.10
CA LYS A 63 -21.90 25.25 14.08
C LYS A 63 -21.21 25.72 15.35
N ARG A 64 -21.69 25.28 16.53
CA ARG A 64 -21.05 25.60 17.80
C ARG A 64 -19.59 25.15 17.86
N LYS A 65 -19.26 23.97 17.30
CA LYS A 65 -17.89 23.47 17.22
C LYS A 65 -17.04 24.29 16.25
N GLU A 66 -17.61 24.80 15.15
CA GLU A 66 -16.91 25.72 14.23
C GLU A 66 -16.59 27.06 14.88
N ASP A 67 -17.54 27.63 15.62
CA ASP A 67 -17.34 28.86 16.37
C ASP A 67 -16.22 28.71 17.43
N ALA A 68 -15.99 27.48 17.89
CA ALA A 68 -14.90 27.10 18.78
C ALA A 68 -13.61 26.61 18.07
N ASP A 69 -13.52 26.77 16.74
CA ASP A 69 -12.39 26.34 15.89
C ASP A 69 -12.11 24.81 15.89
N ALA A 70 -13.09 24.00 16.30
CA ALA A 70 -13.04 22.54 16.29
C ALA A 70 -13.56 21.96 14.95
N LEU A 71 -12.94 22.38 13.83
CA LEU A 71 -13.41 22.10 12.46
C LEU A 71 -13.54 20.60 12.15
N VAL A 72 -12.61 19.77 12.63
CA VAL A 72 -12.65 18.31 12.41
C VAL A 72 -13.87 17.68 13.08
N ASP A 73 -14.21 18.12 14.29
CA ASP A 73 -15.37 17.60 15.01
C ASP A 73 -16.68 18.08 14.37
N ALA A 74 -16.72 19.33 13.89
CA ALA A 74 -17.85 19.84 13.14
C ALA A 74 -18.12 19.05 11.84
N LEU A 75 -17.06 18.67 11.10
CA LEU A 75 -17.19 17.82 9.91
C LEU A 75 -17.75 16.44 10.26
N ARG A 76 -17.24 15.80 11.32
CA ARG A 76 -17.75 14.51 11.80
C ARG A 76 -19.22 14.56 12.22
N LEU A 77 -19.62 15.64 12.89
CA LEU A 77 -21.03 15.84 13.29
C LEU A 77 -21.95 15.98 12.08
N ARG A 78 -21.49 16.60 10.98
CA ARG A 78 -22.28 16.69 9.74
C ARG A 78 -22.40 15.36 9.02
N GLU A 79 -21.32 14.58 8.97
CA GLU A 79 -21.38 13.21 8.46
C GLU A 79 -22.39 12.37 9.25
N GLU A 80 -22.37 12.47 10.58
CA GLU A 80 -23.35 11.82 11.45
C GLU A 80 -24.78 12.33 11.27
N ALA A 81 -24.95 13.61 10.93
CA ALA A 81 -26.26 14.19 10.63
C ALA A 81 -26.85 13.66 9.32
N ASP A 82 -26.01 13.40 8.31
CA ASP A 82 -26.41 12.83 7.03
C ASP A 82 -26.59 11.30 7.10
N ASP A 83 -25.77 10.62 7.89
CA ASP A 83 -25.79 9.16 8.08
C ASP A 83 -25.77 8.79 9.58
N PRO A 84 -26.95 8.70 10.22
CA PRO A 84 -27.05 8.38 11.65
C PRO A 84 -26.35 7.06 12.02
N GLY A 85 -25.53 7.11 13.06
CA GLY A 85 -24.70 6.02 13.56
C GLY A 85 -23.37 5.85 12.82
N SER A 86 -23.02 6.70 11.85
CA SER A 86 -21.71 6.67 11.16
C SER A 86 -20.54 6.76 12.14
N MET A 87 -20.64 7.61 13.17
CA MET A 87 -19.62 7.76 14.21
C MET A 87 -19.46 6.48 15.04
N ILE A 88 -20.57 5.84 15.40
CA ILE A 88 -20.58 4.56 16.14
C ILE A 88 -19.96 3.45 15.28
N ARG A 89 -20.37 3.32 14.01
CA ARG A 89 -19.80 2.33 13.08
C ARG A 89 -18.30 2.55 12.88
N THR A 90 -17.87 3.80 12.78
CA THR A 90 -16.45 4.16 12.68
C THR A 90 -15.69 3.80 13.95
N ALA A 91 -16.24 4.09 15.13
CA ALA A 91 -15.64 3.73 16.42
C ALA A 91 -15.51 2.20 16.57
N ARG A 92 -16.56 1.43 16.25
CA ARG A 92 -16.54 -0.04 16.25
C ARG A 92 -15.50 -0.59 15.26
N THR A 93 -15.46 -0.06 14.04
CA THR A 93 -14.46 -0.46 13.03
C THR A 93 -13.04 -0.20 13.52
N ARG A 94 -12.79 0.98 14.11
CA ARG A 94 -11.49 1.31 14.71
C ARG A 94 -11.11 0.36 15.83
N ARG A 95 -12.04 0.04 16.74
CA ARG A 95 -11.81 -0.93 17.83
C ARG A 95 -11.54 -2.33 17.29
N ALA A 96 -12.30 -2.78 16.30
CA ALA A 96 -12.06 -4.07 15.66
C ALA A 96 -10.70 -4.15 14.97
N LEU A 97 -10.25 -3.07 14.32
CA LEU A 97 -8.92 -2.97 13.75
C LEU A 97 -7.83 -2.96 14.83
N ALA A 98 -8.01 -2.20 15.90
CA ALA A 98 -7.10 -2.18 17.04
C ALA A 98 -6.97 -3.58 17.67
N GLY A 99 -8.08 -4.26 17.94
CA GLY A 99 -8.07 -5.62 18.48
C GLY A 99 -7.42 -6.66 17.54
N LYS A 100 -7.53 -6.49 16.22
CA LYS A 100 -6.79 -7.32 15.25
C LYS A 100 -5.28 -7.06 15.34
N LEU A 101 -4.86 -5.81 15.44
CA LEU A 101 -3.46 -5.45 15.62
C LEU A 101 -2.91 -5.96 16.95
N ASP A 102 -3.68 -5.90 18.03
CA ASP A 102 -3.31 -6.48 19.32
C ASP A 102 -3.15 -8.00 19.24
N GLY A 103 -4.05 -8.68 18.52
CA GLY A 103 -3.93 -10.11 18.25
C GLY A 103 -2.71 -10.47 17.40
N GLU A 104 -2.42 -9.69 16.37
CA GLU A 104 -1.23 -9.84 15.52
C GLU A 104 0.06 -9.61 16.34
N ARG A 105 0.10 -8.55 17.14
CA ARG A 105 1.20 -8.24 18.07
C ARG A 105 1.43 -9.39 19.05
N ALA A 106 0.37 -9.92 19.67
CA ALA A 106 0.48 -11.06 20.59
C ALA A 106 1.03 -12.31 19.90
N ALA A 107 0.59 -12.60 18.66
CA ALA A 107 1.07 -13.72 17.88
C ALA A 107 2.56 -13.59 17.51
N ILE A 108 3.01 -12.39 17.15
CA ILE A 108 4.43 -12.11 16.88
C ILE A 108 5.25 -12.29 18.16
N VAL A 109 4.85 -11.68 19.28
CA VAL A 109 5.54 -11.82 20.57
C VAL A 109 5.64 -13.30 21.00
N ALA A 110 4.59 -14.09 20.80
CA ALA A 110 4.60 -15.52 21.09
C ALA A 110 5.60 -16.30 20.23
N ARG A 111 5.77 -15.92 18.94
CA ARG A 111 6.71 -16.54 18.00
C ARG A 111 8.17 -16.35 18.44
N TYR A 112 8.50 -15.15 18.92
CA TYR A 112 9.86 -14.80 19.37
C TYR A 112 10.11 -15.05 20.87
N GLY A 113 9.05 -15.35 21.63
CA GLY A 113 9.09 -15.67 23.06
C GLY A 113 9.00 -14.44 23.99
N SER A 114 9.38 -13.26 23.55
CA SER A 114 9.20 -12.00 24.29
C SER A 114 9.12 -10.80 23.35
N LEU A 115 8.59 -9.68 23.84
CA LEU A 115 8.56 -8.43 23.08
C LEU A 115 9.98 -7.94 22.76
N ASP A 116 10.88 -8.02 23.73
CA ASP A 116 12.29 -7.65 23.56
C ASP A 116 12.97 -8.50 22.48
N ALA A 117 12.78 -9.83 22.50
CA ALA A 117 13.34 -10.71 21.46
C ALA A 117 12.73 -10.42 20.07
N ALA A 118 11.47 -9.99 20.00
CA ALA A 118 10.81 -9.67 18.74
C ALA A 118 11.29 -8.34 18.13
N THR A 119 11.63 -7.36 18.97
CA THR A 119 12.10 -6.03 18.56
C THR A 119 13.60 -5.97 18.26
N GLN A 120 14.40 -6.84 18.88
CA GLN A 120 15.83 -6.94 18.59
C GLN A 120 16.12 -7.61 17.24
N PRO A 121 17.29 -7.35 16.62
CA PRO A 121 17.73 -8.09 15.46
C PRO A 121 17.81 -9.59 15.74
N SER A 122 17.22 -10.38 14.86
CA SER A 122 17.30 -11.84 14.85
C SER A 122 18.72 -12.32 14.51
N PRO A 123 19.07 -13.60 14.74
CA PRO A 123 20.40 -14.12 14.41
C PRO A 123 20.82 -13.91 12.95
N ILE A 124 19.86 -13.99 12.01
CA ILE A 124 20.11 -13.73 10.59
C ILE A 124 20.36 -12.23 10.36
N GLU A 125 19.61 -11.36 11.03
CA GLU A 125 19.82 -9.91 10.92
C GLU A 125 21.18 -9.52 11.51
N CYS A 126 21.57 -10.06 12.66
CA CYS A 126 22.89 -9.85 13.27
C CYS A 126 24.04 -10.22 12.32
N MET A 127 23.93 -11.34 11.59
CA MET A 127 24.95 -11.74 10.61
C MET A 127 25.23 -10.64 9.57
N PHE A 128 24.20 -9.95 9.08
CA PHE A 128 24.38 -8.85 8.13
C PHE A 128 24.90 -7.57 8.80
N VAL A 129 24.42 -7.28 10.01
CA VAL A 129 24.87 -6.13 10.82
C VAL A 129 26.37 -6.26 11.12
N ASP A 130 26.81 -7.41 11.60
CA ASP A 130 28.20 -7.67 12.00
C ASP A 130 29.17 -7.52 10.81
N VAL A 131 28.81 -8.05 9.64
CA VAL A 131 29.66 -7.97 8.44
C VAL A 131 29.74 -6.53 7.89
N ALA A 132 28.70 -5.72 8.07
CA ALA A 132 28.65 -4.36 7.59
C ALA A 132 29.09 -3.30 8.63
N ALA A 133 29.34 -3.69 9.88
CA ALA A 133 29.66 -2.78 10.98
C ALA A 133 30.86 -1.86 10.69
N HIS A 134 31.85 -2.33 9.95
CA HIS A 134 33.02 -1.54 9.56
C HIS A 134 32.71 -0.36 8.61
N LEU A 135 31.49 -0.28 8.07
CA LEU A 135 31.00 0.80 7.22
C LEU A 135 30.24 1.87 8.01
N ALA A 136 30.02 1.67 9.32
CA ALA A 136 29.39 2.66 10.18
C ALA A 136 30.28 3.91 10.31
N GLY A 137 29.64 5.07 10.41
CA GLY A 137 30.31 6.31 10.77
C GLY A 137 30.68 6.35 12.26
N HIS A 138 31.64 7.20 12.64
CA HIS A 138 32.22 7.27 13.99
C HIS A 138 31.26 7.63 15.16
N GLU A 139 29.96 7.80 14.91
CA GLU A 139 29.03 8.35 15.90
C GLU A 139 28.24 7.30 16.71
N ASP A 140 28.12 6.04 16.28
CA ASP A 140 27.68 4.93 17.14
C ASP A 140 27.88 3.58 16.42
N ASP A 141 29.06 2.97 16.55
CA ASP A 141 29.40 1.68 15.89
C ASP A 141 28.48 0.52 16.33
N SER A 142 27.62 0.73 17.34
CA SER A 142 26.76 -0.29 17.93
C SER A 142 25.30 -0.22 17.48
N ASP A 143 24.86 0.86 16.83
CA ASP A 143 23.48 1.02 16.36
C ASP A 143 23.25 0.29 15.01
N PRO A 144 22.45 -0.81 14.97
CA PRO A 144 22.14 -1.55 13.74
C PRO A 144 21.35 -0.75 12.69
N TRP A 145 20.72 0.36 13.09
CA TRP A 145 19.94 1.24 12.23
C TRP A 145 20.70 2.48 11.77
N SER A 146 21.96 2.63 12.20
CA SER A 146 22.82 3.73 11.76
C SER A 146 23.08 3.69 10.23
N PRO A 147 23.37 4.85 9.60
CA PRO A 147 23.76 4.89 8.20
C PRO A 147 25.06 4.11 7.95
N LEU A 148 25.10 3.30 6.89
CA LEU A 148 26.27 2.51 6.49
C LEU A 148 26.84 3.04 5.18
N ALA A 149 28.11 3.47 5.17
CA ALA A 149 28.73 4.18 4.05
C ALA A 149 27.88 5.37 3.54
N GLY A 150 27.23 6.09 4.48
CA GLY A 150 26.33 7.21 4.18
C GLY A 150 24.95 6.82 3.65
N TRP A 151 24.63 5.52 3.56
CA TRP A 151 23.33 5.03 3.11
C TRP A 151 22.40 4.72 4.30
N SER A 152 21.23 5.35 4.30
CA SER A 152 20.18 5.13 5.32
C SER A 152 18.76 5.17 4.75
N VAL A 153 18.63 5.47 3.45
CA VAL A 153 17.36 5.80 2.82
C VAL A 153 17.15 4.99 1.55
N PRO A 154 15.97 4.36 1.38
CA PRO A 154 15.76 3.34 0.35
C PRO A 154 15.68 3.88 -1.08
N TRP A 155 15.62 5.20 -1.30
CA TRP A 155 15.58 5.81 -2.64
C TRP A 155 16.96 6.15 -3.23
N HIS A 156 18.03 6.13 -2.43
CA HIS A 156 19.40 6.31 -2.91
C HIS A 156 20.02 4.97 -3.30
N ASP A 157 20.82 4.92 -4.36
CA ASP A 157 21.53 3.68 -4.73
C ASP A 157 22.40 3.14 -3.59
N ILE A 158 22.41 1.82 -3.46
CA ILE A 158 23.17 1.13 -2.41
C ILE A 158 24.67 1.29 -2.74
N PRO A 159 25.50 1.76 -1.79
CA PRO A 159 26.94 1.84 -1.99
C PRO A 159 27.54 0.47 -2.35
N PRO A 160 28.48 0.39 -3.31
CA PRO A 160 29.08 -0.88 -3.74
C PRO A 160 29.72 -1.67 -2.60
N GLU A 161 30.34 -0.97 -1.64
CA GLU A 161 30.98 -1.57 -0.46
C GLU A 161 29.96 -2.26 0.45
N LEU A 162 28.81 -1.60 0.69
CA LEU A 162 27.70 -2.19 1.45
C LEU A 162 27.12 -3.39 0.71
N ALA A 163 26.84 -3.26 -0.59
CA ALA A 163 26.32 -4.36 -1.41
C ALA A 163 27.28 -5.57 -1.43
N ALA A 164 28.59 -5.33 -1.50
CA ALA A 164 29.61 -6.38 -1.43
C ALA A 164 29.63 -7.07 -0.06
N ALA A 165 29.55 -6.29 1.04
CA ALA A 165 29.52 -6.82 2.40
C ALA A 165 28.31 -7.75 2.63
N VAL A 166 27.09 -7.30 2.31
CA VAL A 166 25.89 -8.14 2.48
C VAL A 166 25.86 -9.35 1.55
N THR A 167 26.42 -9.24 0.34
CA THR A 167 26.53 -10.38 -0.59
C THR A 167 27.60 -11.38 -0.15
N HIS A 168 28.65 -10.92 0.54
CA HIS A 168 29.66 -11.80 1.12
C HIS A 168 29.12 -12.61 2.30
N ALA A 169 28.31 -11.98 3.17
CA ALA A 169 27.67 -12.64 4.30
C ALA A 169 26.74 -13.79 3.86
N CYS A 170 25.95 -13.55 2.81
CA CYS A 170 25.07 -14.54 2.21
C CYS A 170 25.00 -14.32 0.70
N PRO A 171 25.34 -15.30 -0.16
CA PRO A 171 25.23 -15.15 -1.61
C PRO A 171 23.82 -14.72 -2.06
N LEU A 172 23.73 -13.92 -3.12
CA LEU A 172 22.45 -13.50 -3.67
C LEU A 172 21.72 -14.67 -4.37
N PRO A 173 20.37 -14.67 -4.36
CA PRO A 173 19.57 -15.64 -5.10
C PRO A 173 19.95 -15.66 -6.58
N THR A 174 20.02 -16.86 -7.15
CA THR A 174 20.40 -17.07 -8.56
C THR A 174 19.20 -17.24 -9.49
N ASN A 175 17.99 -17.27 -8.92
CA ASN A 175 16.74 -17.41 -9.67
C ASN A 175 15.59 -16.62 -9.05
N VAL A 176 14.54 -16.40 -9.85
CA VAL A 176 13.42 -15.51 -9.50
C VAL A 176 12.60 -16.06 -8.32
N ALA A 177 12.44 -17.39 -8.23
CA ALA A 177 11.68 -18.02 -7.16
C ALA A 177 12.35 -17.82 -5.79
N ASP A 178 13.67 -18.04 -5.71
CA ASP A 178 14.44 -17.82 -4.49
C ASP A 178 14.49 -16.33 -4.12
N ALA A 179 14.65 -15.44 -5.11
CA ALA A 179 14.60 -14.00 -4.87
C ALA A 179 13.25 -13.56 -4.32
N ARG A 180 12.14 -14.07 -4.86
CA ARG A 180 10.78 -13.84 -4.34
C ARG A 180 10.64 -14.34 -2.91
N ALA A 181 11.05 -15.57 -2.64
CA ALA A 181 10.91 -16.17 -1.32
C ALA A 181 11.66 -15.35 -0.25
N GLU A 182 12.92 -14.98 -0.52
CA GLU A 182 13.70 -14.17 0.40
C GLU A 182 13.13 -12.74 0.55
N ALA A 183 12.70 -12.08 -0.53
CA ALA A 183 12.06 -10.77 -0.45
C ALA A 183 10.79 -10.80 0.41
N LEU A 184 9.95 -11.83 0.27
CA LEU A 184 8.74 -11.99 1.07
C LEU A 184 9.04 -12.21 2.56
N THR A 185 10.13 -12.90 2.89
CA THR A 185 10.58 -13.03 4.29
C THR A 185 10.98 -11.67 4.87
N TRP A 186 11.67 -10.83 4.10
CA TRP A 186 12.02 -9.47 4.54
C TRP A 186 10.79 -8.55 4.65
N ASP A 187 9.82 -8.67 3.74
CA ASP A 187 8.54 -7.95 3.82
C ASP A 187 7.74 -8.37 5.06
N GLU A 188 7.66 -9.67 5.37
CA GLU A 188 7.02 -10.17 6.60
C GLU A 188 7.75 -9.62 7.82
N ARG A 189 9.08 -9.69 7.87
CA ARG A 189 9.87 -9.17 9.00
C ARG A 189 9.68 -7.67 9.19
N LYS A 190 9.62 -6.89 8.10
CA LYS A 190 9.34 -5.45 8.15
C LYS A 190 7.94 -5.19 8.72
N ARG A 191 6.93 -5.92 8.25
CA ARG A 191 5.55 -5.84 8.77
C ARG A 191 5.48 -6.19 10.26
N GLU A 192 6.19 -7.23 10.70
CA GLU A 192 6.25 -7.58 12.12
C GLU A 192 6.76 -6.39 12.94
N ARG A 193 7.81 -5.70 12.47
CA ARG A 193 8.34 -4.51 13.15
C ARG A 193 7.37 -3.32 13.11
N ASP A 194 6.65 -3.13 12.00
CA ASP A 194 5.58 -2.12 11.88
C ASP A 194 4.48 -2.34 12.92
N VAL A 195 4.14 -3.61 13.23
CA VAL A 195 3.13 -3.96 14.24
C VAL A 195 3.66 -3.81 15.68
N LEU A 196 4.96 -4.05 15.90
CA LEU A 196 5.56 -4.05 17.23
C LEU A 196 5.97 -2.65 17.74
N THR A 197 6.22 -1.70 16.83
CA THR A 197 6.78 -0.39 17.17
C THR A 197 5.79 0.73 16.92
N ASP A 198 5.60 1.59 17.91
CA ASP A 198 4.72 2.76 17.80
C ASP A 198 5.52 3.94 17.22
N GLY A 199 5.14 4.39 16.02
CA GLY A 199 5.60 5.65 15.45
C GLY A 199 6.27 5.56 14.07
N PRO A 200 6.24 6.65 13.29
CA PRO A 200 6.85 6.68 11.97
C PRO A 200 8.38 6.51 12.06
N GLY A 201 8.92 5.53 11.33
CA GLY A 201 10.37 5.28 11.25
C GLY A 201 10.94 4.26 12.23
N ALA A 202 10.22 3.89 13.30
CA ALA A 202 10.67 2.91 14.29
C ALA A 202 10.66 1.45 13.75
N ALA A 203 9.91 1.22 12.68
CA ALA A 203 9.68 -0.09 12.09
C ALA A 203 10.68 -0.50 10.99
N ALA A 204 11.77 0.25 10.83
CA ALA A 204 12.77 -0.04 9.82
C ALA A 204 13.53 -1.35 10.12
N LEU A 205 13.87 -2.09 9.07
CA LEU A 205 14.89 -3.14 9.15
C LEU A 205 16.25 -2.50 9.50
N PRO A 206 17.16 -3.21 10.18
CA PRO A 206 18.55 -2.78 10.31
C PRO A 206 19.13 -2.41 8.94
N THR A 207 20.02 -1.40 8.88
CA THR A 207 20.44 -0.78 7.61
C THR A 207 21.03 -1.80 6.64
N ALA A 208 21.86 -2.72 7.11
CA ALA A 208 22.41 -3.80 6.29
C ALA A 208 21.31 -4.74 5.75
N CYS A 209 20.30 -5.06 6.57
CA CYS A 209 19.17 -5.91 6.17
C CYS A 209 18.26 -5.21 5.16
N ALA A 210 18.05 -3.89 5.31
CA ALA A 210 17.32 -3.08 4.33
C ALA A 210 18.05 -3.07 2.97
N ALA A 211 19.38 -2.98 2.96
CA ALA A 211 20.17 -3.11 1.74
C ALA A 211 20.04 -4.50 1.11
N ARG A 212 20.12 -5.58 1.91
CA ARG A 212 19.91 -6.95 1.44
C ARG A 212 18.52 -7.13 0.83
N HIS A 213 17.48 -6.69 1.54
CA HIS A 213 16.11 -6.75 1.06
C HIS A 213 15.97 -6.05 -0.30
N ARG A 214 16.52 -4.84 -0.45
CA ARG A 214 16.45 -4.11 -1.72
C ARG A 214 17.17 -4.85 -2.86
N LEU A 215 18.38 -5.37 -2.63
CA LEU A 215 19.10 -6.15 -3.65
C LEU A 215 18.29 -7.34 -4.14
N VAL A 216 17.68 -8.08 -3.21
CA VAL A 216 16.86 -9.27 -3.52
C VAL A 216 15.55 -8.88 -4.22
N ALA A 217 14.91 -7.80 -3.77
CA ALA A 217 13.72 -7.25 -4.44
C ALA A 217 14.03 -6.79 -5.87
N ASP A 218 15.17 -6.16 -6.12
CA ASP A 218 15.64 -5.78 -7.46
C ASP A 218 15.88 -7.03 -8.35
N LEU A 219 16.43 -8.11 -7.79
CA LEU A 219 16.61 -9.39 -8.51
C LEU A 219 15.26 -10.02 -8.91
N TRP A 220 14.30 -10.02 -7.99
CA TRP A 220 12.94 -10.48 -8.27
C TRP A 220 12.27 -9.62 -9.35
N ALA A 221 12.33 -8.30 -9.20
CA ALA A 221 11.70 -7.34 -10.09
C ALA A 221 12.24 -7.39 -11.52
N ARG A 222 13.57 -7.44 -11.68
CA ARG A 222 14.24 -7.27 -12.98
C ARG A 222 15.64 -7.87 -13.13
N GLY A 223 16.36 -8.15 -12.04
CA GLY A 223 17.78 -8.48 -12.09
C GLY A 223 18.10 -9.92 -12.55
N LEU A 224 17.13 -10.83 -12.53
CA LEU A 224 17.33 -12.23 -12.91
C LEU A 224 16.61 -12.63 -14.21
N PRO A 225 17.16 -13.56 -15.01
CA PRO A 225 16.43 -14.15 -16.12
C PRO A 225 15.30 -15.05 -15.63
N VAL A 226 14.09 -14.96 -16.21
CA VAL A 226 13.11 -16.05 -16.07
C VAL A 226 13.56 -17.29 -16.84
N ARG A 227 13.37 -18.46 -16.25
CA ARG A 227 13.73 -19.78 -16.80
C ARG A 227 12.51 -20.56 -17.29
N ASP A 228 11.38 -20.37 -16.63
CA ASP A 228 10.12 -21.05 -16.92
C ASP A 228 8.90 -20.15 -16.66
N ALA A 229 7.70 -20.70 -16.90
CA ALA A 229 6.44 -19.99 -16.71
C ALA A 229 6.16 -19.64 -15.23
N ALA A 230 6.62 -20.45 -14.27
CA ALA A 230 6.42 -20.20 -12.85
C ALA A 230 7.22 -18.98 -12.39
N GLU A 231 8.44 -18.80 -12.91
CA GLU A 231 9.24 -17.59 -12.64
C GLU A 231 8.66 -16.33 -13.29
N LEU A 232 8.05 -16.45 -14.47
CA LEU A 232 7.31 -15.34 -15.07
C LEU A 232 6.09 -14.98 -14.23
N GLU A 233 5.33 -15.96 -13.73
CA GLU A 233 4.20 -15.73 -12.83
C GLU A 233 4.65 -15.03 -11.55
N ALA A 234 5.73 -15.50 -10.92
CA ALA A 234 6.33 -14.86 -9.77
C ALA A 234 6.70 -13.39 -10.05
N ARG A 235 7.24 -13.08 -11.23
CA ARG A 235 7.56 -11.70 -11.61
C ARG A 235 6.32 -10.85 -11.93
N LEU A 236 5.30 -11.44 -12.53
CA LEU A 236 4.02 -10.76 -12.72
C LEU A 236 3.42 -10.36 -11.37
N GLU A 237 3.46 -11.26 -10.39
CA GLU A 237 2.99 -10.99 -9.03
C GLU A 237 3.69 -9.77 -8.41
N TYR A 238 5.01 -9.64 -8.58
CA TYR A 238 5.75 -8.44 -8.15
C TYR A 238 5.12 -7.18 -8.73
N TRP A 239 4.97 -7.11 -10.05
CA TRP A 239 4.49 -5.90 -10.72
C TRP A 239 3.00 -5.64 -10.49
N THR A 240 2.17 -6.66 -10.26
CA THR A 240 0.75 -6.47 -9.94
C THR A 240 0.52 -6.03 -8.50
N SER A 241 1.39 -6.44 -7.56
CA SER A 241 1.23 -6.14 -6.13
C SER A 241 2.00 -4.91 -5.66
N ARG A 242 3.15 -4.61 -6.31
CA ARG A 242 4.11 -3.58 -5.90
C ARG A 242 4.43 -2.58 -7.01
N GLY A 243 4.19 -2.92 -8.26
CA GLY A 243 4.44 -2.05 -9.39
C GLY A 243 3.47 -0.86 -9.39
N GLY A 244 4.01 0.36 -9.43
CA GLY A 244 3.21 1.51 -9.81
C GLY A 244 2.79 1.43 -11.27
N ASP A 245 1.76 2.18 -11.65
CA ASP A 245 1.31 2.32 -13.05
C ASP A 245 2.23 3.27 -13.85
N ASP A 246 3.55 3.17 -13.66
CA ASP A 246 4.56 3.99 -14.34
C ASP A 246 5.11 3.33 -15.61
N GLY A 247 4.68 2.10 -15.88
CA GLY A 247 5.06 1.31 -17.04
C GLY A 247 6.48 0.72 -16.98
N ALA A 248 7.23 0.90 -15.89
CA ALA A 248 8.60 0.38 -15.75
C ALA A 248 8.65 -1.17 -15.85
N GLY A 249 7.58 -1.85 -15.42
CA GLY A 249 7.47 -3.30 -15.48
C GLY A 249 7.27 -3.88 -16.88
N TYR A 250 6.68 -3.12 -17.82
CA TYR A 250 6.30 -3.67 -19.12
C TYR A 250 7.50 -4.10 -19.97
N THR A 251 8.60 -3.35 -19.92
CA THR A 251 9.81 -3.70 -20.67
C THR A 251 10.44 -4.98 -20.15
N VAL A 252 10.40 -5.20 -18.83
CA VAL A 252 10.93 -6.40 -18.18
C VAL A 252 10.07 -7.61 -18.55
N LEU A 253 8.75 -7.52 -18.33
CA LEU A 253 7.82 -8.60 -18.64
C LEU A 253 7.82 -8.97 -20.13
N ALA A 254 7.93 -7.98 -21.02
CA ALA A 254 8.07 -8.24 -22.44
C ALA A 254 9.38 -8.96 -22.79
N ALA A 255 10.49 -8.63 -22.11
CA ALA A 255 11.76 -9.34 -22.30
C ALA A 255 11.66 -10.80 -21.81
N ASP A 256 11.01 -11.03 -20.68
CA ASP A 256 10.80 -12.36 -20.11
C ASP A 256 9.89 -13.24 -20.98
N LEU A 257 8.78 -12.69 -21.47
CA LEU A 257 7.90 -13.36 -22.44
C LEU A 257 8.66 -13.73 -23.72
N ARG A 258 9.49 -12.83 -24.26
CA ARG A 258 10.31 -13.13 -25.44
C ARG A 258 11.28 -14.28 -25.16
N ARG A 259 11.92 -14.30 -23.99
CA ARG A 259 12.83 -15.37 -23.57
C ARG A 259 12.11 -16.72 -23.50
N LEU A 260 10.96 -16.78 -22.82
CA LEU A 260 10.18 -18.02 -22.68
C LEU A 260 9.59 -18.51 -24.01
N SER A 261 9.21 -17.59 -24.89
CA SER A 261 8.71 -17.94 -26.22
C SER A 261 9.78 -18.46 -27.18
N GLY A 262 11.06 -18.58 -26.77
CA GLY A 262 12.15 -18.98 -27.66
C GLY A 262 12.34 -18.03 -28.85
N GLY A 263 11.98 -16.75 -28.69
CA GLY A 263 11.99 -15.78 -29.78
C GLY A 263 10.78 -15.86 -30.74
N PHE A 264 9.78 -16.71 -30.47
CA PHE A 264 8.58 -16.82 -31.31
C PHE A 264 7.54 -15.71 -31.08
N VAL A 265 7.68 -14.87 -30.04
CA VAL A 265 7.01 -13.56 -30.02
C VAL A 265 7.75 -12.61 -30.96
N THR A 266 7.69 -12.93 -32.25
CA THR A 266 7.75 -11.90 -33.27
C THR A 266 6.51 -11.05 -33.04
N VAL A 267 6.70 -9.77 -32.71
CA VAL A 267 5.67 -8.75 -32.85
C VAL A 267 5.04 -9.01 -34.21
N GLY A 268 3.78 -9.45 -34.22
CA GLY A 268 3.19 -10.19 -35.34
C GLY A 268 3.62 -9.58 -36.67
N GLU A 269 4.36 -10.36 -37.47
CA GLU A 269 4.94 -9.92 -38.74
C GLU A 269 3.93 -9.04 -39.48
N GLY A 270 4.29 -7.76 -39.64
CA GLY A 270 3.37 -6.76 -40.17
C GLY A 270 2.85 -7.22 -41.52
N THR A 271 1.61 -6.87 -41.86
CA THR A 271 0.98 -7.27 -43.12
C THR A 271 1.85 -6.95 -44.35
N LYS A 272 2.72 -5.93 -44.24
CA LYS A 272 3.74 -5.58 -45.24
C LYS A 272 4.79 -6.69 -45.43
N ASP A 273 5.36 -7.20 -44.34
CA ASP A 273 6.44 -8.19 -44.38
C ASP A 273 5.88 -9.55 -44.81
N LYS A 274 4.68 -9.92 -44.34
CA LYS A 274 3.94 -11.08 -44.82
C LYS A 274 3.69 -11.02 -46.34
N ALA A 275 3.31 -9.86 -46.86
CA ALA A 275 3.10 -9.68 -48.30
C ALA A 275 4.39 -9.84 -49.11
N ARG A 276 5.52 -9.34 -48.59
CA ARG A 276 6.84 -9.51 -49.24
C ARG A 276 7.31 -10.95 -49.22
N ARG A 277 7.18 -11.65 -48.08
CA ARG A 277 7.53 -13.07 -47.96
C ARG A 277 6.71 -13.93 -48.91
N LEU A 278 5.38 -13.80 -48.90
CA LEU A 278 4.51 -14.57 -49.79
C LEU A 278 4.83 -14.34 -51.26
N LYS A 279 5.23 -13.11 -51.65
CA LYS A 279 5.64 -12.82 -53.03
C LYS A 279 7.00 -13.43 -53.38
N ALA A 280 7.93 -13.50 -52.43
CA ALA A 280 9.24 -14.11 -52.64
C ALA A 280 9.15 -15.65 -52.72
N GLU A 281 8.35 -16.26 -51.85
CA GLU A 281 8.13 -17.72 -51.82
C GLU A 281 7.27 -18.20 -52.99
N ASN A 282 6.37 -17.35 -53.49
CA ASN A 282 5.47 -17.68 -54.59
C ASN A 282 5.51 -16.60 -55.70
N PRO A 283 6.57 -16.57 -56.53
CA PRO A 283 6.74 -15.53 -57.57
C PRO A 283 5.58 -15.46 -58.56
N ASP A 284 4.94 -16.60 -58.85
CA ASP A 284 3.87 -16.71 -59.84
C ASP A 284 2.49 -16.28 -59.31
N TRP A 285 2.38 -16.04 -58.00
CA TRP A 285 1.11 -15.61 -57.42
C TRP A 285 0.76 -14.19 -57.86
N SER A 286 -0.51 -14.03 -58.28
CA SER A 286 -1.09 -12.73 -58.54
C SER A 286 -1.28 -11.95 -57.22
N LEU A 287 -1.20 -10.62 -57.29
CA LEU A 287 -1.40 -9.77 -56.11
C LEU A 287 -2.80 -9.94 -55.49
N ALA A 288 -3.79 -10.34 -56.29
CA ALA A 288 -5.14 -10.65 -55.81
C ALA A 288 -5.16 -11.94 -54.96
N ARG A 289 -4.36 -12.95 -55.34
CA ARG A 289 -4.22 -14.19 -54.57
C ARG A 289 -3.51 -13.96 -53.24
N ILE A 290 -2.42 -13.18 -53.26
CA ILE A 290 -1.73 -12.76 -52.02
C ILE A 290 -2.65 -11.95 -51.12
N GLY A 291 -3.47 -11.05 -51.70
CA GLY A 291 -4.46 -10.27 -50.95
C GLY A 291 -5.54 -11.15 -50.32
N LYS A 292 -6.04 -12.17 -51.03
CA LYS A 292 -7.00 -13.14 -50.50
C LYS A 292 -6.41 -13.94 -49.33
N GLU A 293 -5.16 -14.36 -49.44
CA GLU A 293 -4.46 -15.12 -48.38
C GLU A 293 -4.26 -14.27 -47.12
N LEU A 294 -4.00 -12.97 -47.28
CA LEU A 294 -3.77 -12.04 -46.18
C LEU A 294 -5.04 -11.33 -45.67
N GLY A 295 -6.21 -11.58 -46.28
CA GLY A 295 -7.46 -10.90 -45.95
C GLY A 295 -7.45 -9.39 -46.25
N ILE A 296 -6.64 -8.93 -47.21
CA ILE A 296 -6.51 -7.51 -47.59
C ILE A 296 -6.75 -7.28 -49.08
N THR A 297 -7.05 -6.03 -49.44
CA THR A 297 -7.31 -5.68 -50.85
C THR A 297 -6.05 -5.76 -51.70
N ARG A 298 -6.21 -6.08 -52.99
CA ARG A 298 -5.12 -6.10 -53.98
C ARG A 298 -4.31 -4.79 -53.98
N GLN A 299 -4.98 -3.65 -53.81
CA GLN A 299 -4.35 -2.32 -53.79
C GLN A 299 -3.45 -2.15 -52.55
N ALA A 300 -3.85 -2.68 -51.40
CA ALA A 300 -3.04 -2.69 -50.18
C ALA A 300 -1.77 -3.53 -50.37
N VAL A 301 -1.87 -4.73 -50.96
CA VAL A 301 -0.70 -5.57 -51.30
C VAL A 301 0.26 -4.82 -52.23
N HIS A 302 -0.25 -4.19 -53.29
CA HIS A 302 0.58 -3.41 -54.22
C HIS A 302 1.31 -2.25 -53.52
N LYS A 303 0.62 -1.55 -52.59
CA LYS A 303 1.24 -0.49 -51.78
C LYS A 303 2.34 -1.02 -50.86
N HIS A 304 2.17 -2.21 -50.30
CA HIS A 304 3.16 -2.84 -49.42
C HIS A 304 4.41 -3.35 -50.15
N LEU A 305 4.27 -3.76 -51.42
CA LEU A 305 5.38 -4.24 -52.25
C LEU A 305 6.14 -3.14 -53.00
N ARG A 306 5.51 -1.98 -53.25
CA ARG A 306 6.13 -0.86 -54.00
C ARG A 306 7.05 0.02 -53.14
N ARG A 307 6.88 -0.04 -51.81
CA ARG A 307 7.79 0.57 -50.82
C ARG A 307 8.74 -0.49 -50.30
#